data_AF-X1TGV2-F1
#
_entry.id   AF-X1TGV2-F1
#
_cell.length_a   1.000
_cell.length_b   1.000
_cell.length_c   1.000
_cell.angle_alpha   90.00
_cell.angle_beta   90.00
_cell.angle_gamma   90.00
#
_symmetry.space_group_name_H-M   'P 1'
#
loop_
_entity.id
_entity.type
_entity.pdbx_description
1 polymer ?
#
loop_
_entity_poly.entity_id
_entity_poly.type
_entity_poly.pdbx_seq_one_letter_code
_entity_poly.pdbx_strand_id
1 'polypeptide(L)' 'MSRKKTEINWDIVDNLLLNSCNGFEIAKHLGISFGTLSDQVKRKFDCGFREYKAQKRAQYQTL' A
#
# COMPACT_ATOMS: atom_id res chain seq x y z
N MET A 1 -5.87 19.77 -14.07
CA MET A 1 -4.71 20.01 -13.16
C MET A 1 -3.81 18.78 -13.17
N SER A 2 -2.51 18.95 -13.42
CA SER A 2 -1.52 17.87 -13.34
C SER A 2 -1.22 17.54 -11.87
N ARG A 3 -2.05 16.70 -11.26
CA ARG A 3 -1.86 16.22 -9.89
C ARG A 3 -0.51 15.47 -9.85
N LYS A 4 0.51 16.05 -9.19
CA LYS A 4 1.82 15.39 -9.02
C LYS A 4 1.58 13.98 -8.49
N LYS A 5 2.03 12.96 -9.21
CA LYS A 5 1.96 11.58 -8.73
C LYS A 5 2.86 11.51 -7.50
N THR A 6 2.30 11.31 -6.32
CA THR A 6 3.11 11.00 -5.14
C THR A 6 3.73 9.64 -5.38
N GLU A 7 5.05 9.59 -5.51
CA GLU A 7 5.79 8.35 -5.73
C GLU A 7 5.81 7.55 -4.43
N ILE A 8 4.83 6.67 -4.28
CA ILE A 8 4.77 5.73 -3.17
C ILE A 8 5.93 4.75 -3.31
N ASN A 9 6.83 4.73 -2.33
CA ASN A 9 7.83 3.67 -2.23
C ASN A 9 7.14 2.38 -1.75
N TRP A 10 6.96 1.45 -2.68
CA TRP A 10 6.24 0.19 -2.45
C TRP A 10 7.03 -0.81 -1.61
N ASP A 11 8.36 -0.67 -1.53
CA ASP A 11 9.21 -1.46 -0.64
C ASP A 11 8.91 -1.14 0.83
N ILE A 12 8.72 0.14 1.16
CA ILE A 12 8.30 0.58 2.50
C ILE A 12 6.87 0.11 2.80
N VAL A 13 5.96 0.13 1.81
CA VAL A 13 4.59 -0.40 1.97
C VAL A 13 4.62 -1.88 2.31
N ASP A 14 5.42 -2.67 1.58
CA ASP A 14 5.53 -4.12 1.75
C ASP A 14 6.20 -4.47 3.09
N ASN A 15 7.34 -3.85 3.43
CA ASN A 15 8.00 -4.02 4.73
C ASN A 15 7.08 -3.69 5.91
N LEU A 16 6.25 -2.66 5.82
CA LEU A 16 5.27 -2.34 6.86
C LEU A 16 4.09 -3.33 6.88
N LEU A 17 3.66 -3.86 5.72
CA LEU A 17 2.65 -4.92 5.67
C LEU A 17 3.14 -6.25 6.25
N LEU A 18 4.43 -6.57 6.05
CA LEU A 18 5.15 -7.68 6.69
C LEU A 18 5.16 -7.52 8.22
N ASN A 19 5.49 -6.32 8.71
CA ASN A 19 5.36 -5.95 10.13
C ASN A 19 3.89 -5.79 10.60
N SER A 20 2.92 -6.32 9.82
CA SER A 20 1.48 -6.35 10.09
C SER A 20 0.76 -4.99 10.21
N CYS A 21 1.45 -3.86 9.97
CA CYS A 21 0.89 -2.52 10.07
C CYS A 21 -0.38 -2.30 9.22
N ASN A 22 -1.20 -1.35 9.63
CA ASN A 22 -2.44 -0.99 8.98
C ASN A 22 -2.23 0.09 7.90
N GLY A 23 -3.15 0.15 6.93
CA GLY A 23 -3.07 1.13 5.83
C GLY A 23 -3.00 2.58 6.29
N PHE A 24 -3.58 2.92 7.45
CA PHE A 24 -3.47 4.24 8.07
C PHE A 24 -2.07 4.55 8.62
N GLU A 25 -1.40 3.55 9.20
CA GLU A 25 -0.03 3.68 9.72
C GLU A 25 0.97 3.81 8.57
N ILE A 26 0.82 2.97 7.54
CA ILE A 26 1.59 3.01 6.29
C ILE A 26 1.42 4.37 5.61
N ALA A 27 0.17 4.85 5.47
CA ALA A 27 -0.11 6.15 4.88
C ALA A 27 0.50 7.30 5.71
N LYS A 28 0.39 7.25 7.05
CA LYS A 28 1.01 8.23 7.97
C LYS A 28 2.55 8.23 7.85
N HIS A 29 3.18 7.06 7.74
CA HIS A 29 4.63 6.90 7.60
C HIS A 29 5.12 7.44 6.24
N LEU A 30 4.32 7.29 5.19
CA LEU A 30 4.56 7.86 3.86
C LEU A 30 4.15 9.35 3.71
N GLY A 31 3.61 9.99 4.76
CA GLY A 31 3.13 11.37 4.70
C GLY A 31 1.90 11.60 3.80
N ILE A 32 1.09 10.56 3.53
CA ILE A 32 -0.08 10.62 2.65
C ILE A 32 -1.38 10.26 3.38
N SER A 33 -2.52 10.66 2.82
CA SER A 33 -3.83 10.16 3.25
C SER A 33 -4.04 8.70 2.83
N PHE A 34 -4.71 7.89 3.65
CA PHE A 34 -5.05 6.51 3.32
C PHE A 34 -5.86 6.39 2.00
N GLY A 35 -6.71 7.37 1.69
CA GLY A 35 -7.39 7.45 0.40
C GLY A 35 -6.43 7.51 -0.80
N THR A 36 -5.30 8.23 -0.69
CA THR A 36 -4.25 8.26 -1.71
C THR A 36 -3.54 6.92 -1.83
N LEU A 37 -3.24 6.26 -0.71
CA LEU A 37 -2.64 4.92 -0.72
C LEU A 37 -3.57 3.89 -1.41
N SER A 38 -4.87 3.92 -1.08
CA SER A 38 -5.86 3.01 -1.67
C SER A 38 -6.12 3.28 -3.16
N ASP A 39 -6.19 4.55 -3.57
CA ASP A 39 -6.29 4.98 -4.98
C ASP A 39 -5.05 4.55 -5.78
N GLN A 40 -3.85 4.67 -5.23
CA GLN A 40 -2.60 4.23 -5.87
C GLN A 40 -2.49 2.69 -5.92
N VAL A 41 -2.92 1.97 -4.88
CA VAL A 41 -3.00 0.50 -4.93
C VAL A 41 -3.94 0.07 -6.05
N LYS A 42 -5.15 0.64 -6.12
CA LYS A 42 -6.10 0.32 -7.18
C LYS A 42 -5.55 0.66 -8.57
N ARG A 43 -4.85 1.78 -8.75
CA ARG A 43 -4.26 2.14 -10.06
C ARG A 43 -3.05 1.29 -10.47
N LYS A 44 -2.35 0.65 -9.53
CA LYS A 44 -1.12 -0.12 -9.81
C LYS A 44 -1.33 -1.64 -9.84
N PHE A 45 -2.29 -2.14 -9.06
CA PHE A 45 -2.55 -3.58 -8.89
C PHE A 45 -3.98 -3.99 -9.27
N ASP A 46 -4.84 -3.05 -9.70
CA ASP A 46 -6.28 -3.20 -10.01
C ASP A 46 -7.17 -3.77 -8.88
N CYS A 47 -6.60 -4.05 -7.72
CA CYS A 47 -7.29 -4.56 -6.54
C CYS A 47 -7.50 -3.47 -5.45
N GLY A 48 -8.40 -3.71 -4.50
CA GLY A 48 -8.54 -2.89 -3.31
C GLY A 48 -7.42 -3.12 -2.28
N PHE A 49 -7.17 -2.14 -1.41
CA PHE A 49 -6.12 -2.23 -0.37
C PHE A 49 -6.23 -3.49 0.52
N ARG A 50 -7.46 -3.95 0.80
CA ARG A 50 -7.71 -5.17 1.58
C ARG A 50 -7.27 -6.45 0.84
N GLU A 51 -7.50 -6.51 -0.46
CA GLU A 51 -7.09 -7.62 -1.32
C GLU A 51 -5.57 -7.61 -1.50
N TYR A 52 -4.98 -6.43 -1.72
CA TYR A 52 -3.53 -6.25 -1.77
C TYR A 52 -2.83 -6.72 -0.47
N LYS A 53 -3.35 -6.36 0.72
CA LYS A 53 -2.83 -6.90 2.01
C LYS A 53 -3.01 -8.42 2.12
N ALA A 54 -4.07 -8.99 1.56
CA ALA A 54 -4.28 -10.45 1.56
C ALA A 54 -3.35 -11.18 0.58
N GLN A 55 -3.20 -10.68 -0.65
CA GLN A 55 -2.27 -11.18 -1.67
C GLN A 55 -0.82 -11.15 -1.15
N LYS A 56 -0.40 -10.01 -0.57
CA LYS A 56 0.93 -9.89 0.03
C LYS A 56 1.14 -10.85 1.19
N ARG A 57 0.18 -10.97 2.12
CA ARG A 57 0.26 -11.94 3.20
C ARG A 57 0.36 -13.38 2.69
N ALA A 58 -0.40 -13.74 1.66
CA ALA A 58 -0.31 -15.07 1.03
C ALA A 58 1.05 -15.30 0.36
N GLN A 59 1.57 -14.31 -0.37
CA GLN A 59 2.88 -14.37 -1.03
C GLN A 59 4.03 -14.58 -0.03
N TYR A 60 3.96 -13.98 1.16
CA TYR A 60 4.94 -14.16 2.24
C TYR A 60 4.71 -15.39 3.13
N GLN A 61 3.65 -16.17 2.87
CA GLN A 61 3.35 -17.40 3.63
C GLN A 61 3.66 -18.68 2.83
N THR A 62 4.33 -18.53 1.67
CA THR A 62 4.75 -19.62 0.76
C THR A 62 6.24 -19.57 0.43
N LEU A 63 7.05 -18.96 1.30
CA LEU A 63 8.52 -18.90 1.28
C LEU A 63 9.06 -19.33 2.65
#